data_AF-A0A258TTS5-F1
#
_entry.id   AF-A0A258TTS5-F1
#
_cell.length_a   1.000
_cell.length_b   1.000
_cell.length_c   1.000
_cell.angle_alpha   90.00
_cell.angle_beta   90.00
_cell.angle_gamma   90.00
#
_symmetry.space_group_name_H-M   'P 1'
#
loop_
_entity.id
_entity.type
_entity.pdbx_description
1 polymer ?
#
loop_
_entity_poly.entity_id
_entity_poly.type
_entity_poly.pdbx_seq_one_letter_code
_entity_poly.pdbx_strand_id
1 'polypeptide(L)'
;MDKRKYLLDQLQQKINGFRDDSKQHKNLYRNLRYSVFVLTSISTLLAGLALKFPEVSSSISVAIVLVSAAVGVVTSIEGIRKPAELWIHERTTYYALMDLKREVEFKLDENSTVETVEEYFFKMQEILGASGEKWNRNIAGVTLSNNTKPGNAVDASQAAHSIIKN
;
A
#
# COMPACT_ATOMS: atom_id res chain seq x y z
N MET A 1 -33.29 -7.56 -19.66
CA MET A 1 -32.90 -6.43 -18.78
C MET A 1 -32.40 -5.31 -19.66
N ASP A 2 -32.76 -4.07 -19.36
CA ASP A 2 -32.19 -2.88 -20.01
C ASP A 2 -30.67 -2.82 -19.75
N LYS A 3 -29.87 -2.75 -20.82
CA LYS A 3 -28.40 -2.71 -20.77
C LYS A 3 -27.90 -1.51 -19.97
N ARG A 4 -28.60 -0.37 -20.03
CA ARG A 4 -28.26 0.84 -19.24
C ARG A 4 -28.40 0.58 -17.76
N LYS A 5 -29.52 -0.03 -17.35
CA LYS A 5 -29.76 -0.40 -15.94
C LYS A 5 -28.72 -1.40 -15.45
N TYR A 6 -28.35 -2.38 -16.27
CA TYR A 6 -27.28 -3.34 -15.94
C TYR A 6 -25.93 -2.64 -15.74
N LEU A 7 -25.53 -1.72 -16.63
CA LEU A 7 -24.30 -0.93 -16.49
C LEU A 7 -24.29 -0.12 -15.19
N LEU A 8 -25.37 0.59 -14.88
CA LEU A 8 -25.47 1.39 -13.66
C LEU A 8 -25.40 0.53 -12.39
N ASP A 9 -26.03 -0.64 -12.39
CA ASP A 9 -25.97 -1.59 -11.27
C ASP A 9 -24.55 -2.13 -11.07
N GLN A 10 -23.88 -2.53 -12.16
CA GLN A 10 -22.49 -2.98 -12.12
C GLN A 10 -21.53 -1.87 -11.63
N LEU A 11 -21.66 -0.65 -12.14
CA LEU A 11 -20.90 0.51 -11.67
C LEU A 11 -21.12 0.72 -10.18
N GLN A 12 -22.37 0.73 -9.72
CA GLN A 12 -22.69 0.94 -8.32
C GLN A 12 -22.13 -0.15 -7.41
N GLN A 13 -22.19 -1.41 -7.83
CA GLN A 13 -21.62 -2.54 -7.11
C GLN A 13 -20.10 -2.37 -6.95
N LYS A 14 -19.38 -2.04 -8.03
CA LYS A 14 -17.93 -1.85 -8.01
C LYS A 14 -17.51 -0.62 -7.20
N ILE A 15 -18.24 0.49 -7.33
CA ILE A 15 -18.03 1.70 -6.52
C ILE A 15 -18.14 1.38 -5.04
N ASN A 16 -19.18 0.63 -4.63
CA ASN A 16 -19.37 0.25 -3.24
C ASN A 16 -18.24 -0.66 -2.74
N GLY A 17 -17.83 -1.65 -3.54
CA GLY A 17 -16.69 -2.51 -3.21
C GLY A 17 -15.42 -1.71 -2.93
N PHE A 18 -14.97 -0.90 -3.90
CA PHE A 18 -13.76 -0.09 -3.74
C PHE A 18 -13.85 0.93 -2.59
N ARG A 19 -15.05 1.46 -2.32
CA ARG A 19 -15.26 2.36 -1.18
C ARG A 19 -15.02 1.65 0.15
N ASP A 20 -15.59 0.45 0.28
CA ASP A 20 -15.56 -0.31 1.52
C ASP A 20 -14.16 -0.89 1.76
N ASP A 21 -13.51 -1.42 0.72
CA ASP A 21 -12.12 -1.87 0.75
C ASP A 21 -11.17 -0.72 1.14
N SER A 22 -11.32 0.44 0.48
CA SER A 22 -10.52 1.64 0.79
C SER A 22 -10.69 2.09 2.23
N LYS A 23 -11.88 1.93 2.83
CA LYS A 23 -12.12 2.25 4.24
C LYS A 23 -11.44 1.25 5.16
N GLN A 24 -11.48 -0.03 4.85
CA GLN A 24 -10.80 -1.08 5.62
C GLN A 24 -9.29 -0.87 5.62
N HIS A 25 -8.67 -0.65 4.46
CA HIS A 25 -7.23 -0.43 4.37
C HIS A 25 -6.77 0.89 5.01
N LYS A 26 -7.59 1.95 4.91
CA LYS A 26 -7.35 3.19 5.67
C LYS A 26 -7.32 2.93 7.18
N ASN A 27 -8.27 2.18 7.69
CA ASN A 27 -8.35 1.87 9.12
C ASN A 27 -7.18 0.98 9.55
N LEU A 28 -6.84 -0.04 8.77
CA LEU A 28 -5.69 -0.90 9.03
C LEU A 28 -4.39 -0.09 9.11
N TYR A 29 -4.14 0.77 8.12
CA TYR A 29 -2.97 1.66 8.11
C TYR A 29 -2.91 2.53 9.38
N ARG A 30 -4.02 3.18 9.75
CA ARG A 30 -4.07 4.02 10.95
C ARG A 30 -3.82 3.22 12.22
N ASN A 31 -4.41 2.03 12.35
CA ASN A 31 -4.25 1.19 13.53
C ASN A 31 -2.81 0.70 13.71
N LEU A 32 -2.15 0.28 12.63
CA LEU A 32 -0.74 -0.10 12.66
C LEU A 32 0.14 1.10 13.06
N ARG A 33 -0.10 2.27 12.44
CA ARG A 33 0.66 3.48 12.74
C ARG A 33 0.51 3.92 14.19
N TYR A 34 -0.71 3.92 14.72
CA TYR A 34 -0.97 4.24 16.12
C TYR A 34 -0.34 3.21 17.07
N SER A 35 -0.34 1.93 16.72
CA SER A 35 0.32 0.88 17.51
C SER A 35 1.82 1.13 17.63
N VAL A 36 2.49 1.45 16.52
CA VAL A 36 3.92 1.81 16.53
C VAL A 36 4.18 3.03 17.41
N PHE A 37 3.37 4.09 17.29
CA PHE A 37 3.56 5.28 18.12
C PHE A 37 3.37 5.01 19.61
N VAL A 38 2.36 4.22 19.98
CA VAL A 38 2.11 3.85 21.37
C VAL A 38 3.27 3.01 21.92
N LEU A 39 3.71 1.99 21.19
CA LEU A 39 4.82 1.13 21.61
C LEU A 39 6.13 1.93 21.75
N THR A 40 6.45 2.79 20.79
CA THR A 40 7.63 3.66 20.87
C THR A 40 7.55 4.61 22.06
N SER A 41 6.37 5.16 22.35
CA SER A 41 6.17 6.04 23.52
C SER A 41 6.38 5.28 24.83
N ILE A 42 5.86 4.06 24.94
CA ILE A 42 6.09 3.17 26.09
C ILE A 42 7.59 2.87 26.24
N SER A 43 8.27 2.55 25.14
CA SER A 43 9.71 2.28 25.15
C SER A 43 10.52 3.47 25.70
N THR A 44 10.20 4.68 25.25
CA THR A 44 10.83 5.91 25.75
C THR A 44 10.56 6.14 27.24
N LEU A 45 9.33 5.91 27.71
CA LEU A 45 8.99 6.04 29.13
C LEU A 45 9.74 5.01 29.99
N LEU A 46 9.83 3.76 29.52
CA LEU A 46 10.60 2.72 30.19
C LEU A 46 12.08 3.08 30.24
N ALA A 47 12.66 3.60 29.16
CA ALA A 47 14.05 4.06 29.15
C ALA A 47 14.29 5.16 30.19
N GLY A 48 13.38 6.14 30.29
CA GLY A 48 13.45 7.18 31.33
C GLY A 48 13.33 6.63 32.76
N LEU A 49 12.45 5.65 32.97
CA LEU A 49 12.28 4.99 34.27
C LEU A 49 13.50 4.18 34.70
N ALA A 50 14.16 3.48 33.75
CA ALA A 50 15.37 2.72 34.02
C ALA A 50 16.51 3.58 34.58
N LEU A 51 16.59 4.85 34.13
CA LEU A 51 17.59 5.81 34.63
C LEU A 51 17.30 6.25 36.07
N LYS A 52 16.02 6.38 36.44
CA LYS A 52 15.63 6.86 37.78
C LYS A 52 15.70 5.76 38.84
N PHE A 53 15.44 4.50 38.46
CA PHE A 53 15.37 3.38 39.39
C PHE A 53 16.35 2.26 39.00
N PRO A 54 17.63 2.38 39.40
CA PRO A 54 18.67 1.43 38.98
C PRO A 54 18.44 0.01 39.49
N GLU A 55 17.77 -0.16 40.65
CA GLU A 55 17.49 -1.48 41.24
C GLU A 55 16.61 -2.38 40.35
N VAL A 56 15.71 -1.79 39.56
CA VAL A 56 14.81 -2.51 38.65
C VAL A 56 15.20 -2.36 37.17
N SER A 57 16.36 -1.74 36.90
CA SER A 57 16.82 -1.40 35.55
C SER A 57 16.97 -2.62 34.62
N SER A 58 17.36 -3.78 35.16
CA SER A 58 17.47 -5.02 34.39
C SER A 58 16.11 -5.49 33.87
N SER A 59 15.09 -5.53 34.72
CA SER A 59 13.72 -5.89 34.32
C SER A 59 13.13 -4.89 33.31
N ILE A 60 13.39 -3.59 33.51
CA ILE A 60 12.95 -2.55 32.57
C ILE A 60 13.64 -2.71 31.21
N SER A 61 14.94 -3.02 31.20
CA SER A 61 15.68 -3.28 29.95
C SER A 61 15.10 -4.44 29.15
N VAL A 62 14.72 -5.53 29.81
CA VAL A 62 14.02 -6.65 29.16
C VAL A 62 12.68 -6.21 28.57
N ALA A 63 11.91 -5.39 29.30
CA ALA A 63 10.65 -4.85 28.80
C ALA A 63 10.85 -3.96 27.56
N ILE A 64 11.89 -3.13 27.53
CA ILE A 64 12.25 -2.31 26.36
C ILE A 64 12.52 -3.20 25.14
N VAL A 65 13.29 -4.28 25.30
CA VAL A 65 13.59 -5.22 24.21
C VAL A 65 12.31 -5.87 23.68
N LEU A 66 11.39 -6.28 24.56
CA LEU A 66 10.10 -6.86 24.17
C LEU A 66 9.23 -5.86 23.39
N VAL A 67 9.19 -4.60 23.83
CA VAL A 67 8.46 -3.53 23.13
C VAL A 67 9.07 -3.26 21.76
N SER A 68 10.41 -3.21 21.66
CA SER A 68 11.11 -3.05 20.38
C SER A 68 10.85 -4.21 19.42
N ALA A 69 10.82 -5.45 19.93
CA ALA A 69 10.45 -6.62 19.12
C ALA A 69 9.00 -6.52 18.60
N ALA A 70 8.06 -6.08 19.45
CA ALA A 70 6.67 -5.85 19.04
C ALA A 70 6.55 -4.76 17.96
N VAL A 71 7.31 -3.65 18.07
CA VAL A 71 7.38 -2.62 17.02
C VAL A 71 7.87 -3.23 15.70
N GLY A 72 8.89 -4.07 15.75
CA GLY A 72 9.41 -4.79 14.59
C GLY A 72 8.32 -5.62 13.90
N VAL A 73 7.58 -6.43 14.67
CA VAL A 73 6.48 -7.26 14.14
C VAL A 73 5.39 -6.40 13.48
N VAL A 74 4.93 -5.33 14.14
CA VAL A 74 3.89 -4.44 13.59
C VAL A 74 4.37 -3.80 12.29
N THR A 75 5.62 -3.34 12.25
CA THR A 75 6.22 -2.73 11.05
C THR A 75 6.38 -3.74 9.92
N SER A 76 6.74 -5.00 10.22
CA SER A 76 6.79 -6.07 9.22
C SER A 76 5.42 -6.37 8.63
N ILE A 77 4.36 -6.41 9.45
CA ILE A 77 2.98 -6.59 8.99
C ILE A 77 2.58 -5.44 8.06
N GLU A 78 2.93 -4.20 8.40
CA GLU A 78 2.70 -3.02 7.55
C GLU A 78 3.43 -3.16 6.20
N GLY A 79 4.70 -3.58 6.21
CA GLY A 79 5.50 -3.76 5.01
C GLY A 79 4.98 -4.85 4.07
N ILE A 80 4.46 -5.96 4.61
CA ILE A 80 3.91 -7.07 3.80
C ILE A 80 2.55 -6.70 3.23
N ARG A 81 1.66 -6.13 4.06
CA ARG A 81 0.29 -5.82 3.64
C ARG A 81 0.18 -4.53 2.84
N LYS A 82 1.14 -3.62 2.96
CA LYS A 82 1.18 -2.32 2.27
C LYS A 82 -0.15 -1.54 2.31
N PRO A 83 -0.83 -1.44 3.48
CA PRO A 83 -2.21 -0.94 3.55
C PRO A 83 -2.37 0.51 3.06
N ALA A 84 -1.32 1.33 3.15
CA ALA A 84 -1.33 2.68 2.59
C ALA A 84 -1.38 2.68 1.04
N GLU A 85 -0.60 1.81 0.40
CA GLU A 85 -0.59 1.67 -1.06
C GLU A 85 -1.94 1.16 -1.57
N LEU A 86 -2.51 0.12 -0.93
CA LEU A 86 -3.85 -0.36 -1.27
C LEU A 86 -4.91 0.73 -1.08
N TRP A 87 -4.87 1.43 0.07
CA TRP A 87 -5.84 2.48 0.36
C TRP A 87 -5.86 3.56 -0.74
N ILE A 88 -4.68 4.06 -1.15
CA ILE A 88 -4.56 5.06 -2.20
C ILE A 88 -5.04 4.50 -3.53
N HIS A 89 -4.60 3.29 -3.88
CA HIS A 89 -4.96 2.62 -5.12
C HIS A 89 -6.49 2.48 -5.26
N GLU A 90 -7.15 1.91 -4.26
CA GLU A 90 -8.59 1.71 -4.24
C GLU A 90 -9.35 3.04 -4.24
N ARG A 91 -8.83 4.05 -3.53
CA ARG A 91 -9.44 5.39 -3.50
C ARG A 91 -9.39 6.05 -4.88
N THR A 92 -8.27 5.91 -5.60
CA THR A 92 -8.14 6.43 -6.97
C THR A 92 -9.13 5.73 -7.90
N THR A 93 -9.23 4.40 -7.87
CA THR A 93 -10.19 3.66 -8.70
C THR A 93 -11.63 3.98 -8.33
N TYR A 94 -11.95 4.13 -7.05
CA TYR A 94 -13.26 4.58 -6.58
C TYR A 94 -13.68 5.89 -7.22
N TYR A 95 -12.81 6.92 -7.22
CA TYR A 95 -13.15 8.21 -7.82
C TYR A 95 -13.27 8.12 -9.34
N ALA A 96 -12.41 7.37 -10.02
CA ALA A 96 -12.54 7.14 -11.47
C ALA A 96 -13.89 6.51 -11.84
N LEU A 97 -14.35 5.50 -11.08
CA LEU A 97 -15.65 4.88 -11.31
C LEU A 97 -16.82 5.82 -10.96
N MET A 98 -16.68 6.65 -9.92
CA MET A 98 -17.68 7.68 -9.60
C MET A 98 -17.80 8.73 -10.71
N ASP A 99 -16.69 9.14 -11.30
CA ASP A 99 -16.68 10.09 -12.41
C ASP A 99 -17.30 9.46 -13.66
N LEU A 100 -16.98 8.20 -13.97
CA LEU A 100 -17.62 7.46 -15.05
C LEU A 100 -19.13 7.32 -14.81
N LYS A 101 -19.57 7.04 -13.59
CA LYS A 101 -20.99 6.97 -13.24
C LYS A 101 -21.70 8.31 -13.49
N ARG A 102 -21.10 9.43 -13.08
CA ARG A 102 -21.64 10.77 -13.36
C ARG A 102 -21.74 11.04 -14.85
N GLU A 103 -20.73 10.63 -15.62
CA GLU A 103 -20.73 10.77 -17.07
C GLU A 103 -21.87 9.94 -17.69
N VAL A 104 -22.07 8.71 -17.24
CA VAL A 104 -23.16 7.83 -17.68
C VAL A 104 -24.53 8.43 -17.36
N GLU A 105 -24.71 8.93 -16.13
CA GLU A 105 -25.97 9.56 -15.70
C GLU A 105 -26.26 10.87 -16.46
N PHE A 106 -25.24 11.60 -16.88
CA PHE A 106 -25.39 12.85 -17.63
C PHE A 106 -25.61 12.62 -19.13
N LYS A 107 -24.91 11.66 -19.73
CA LYS A 107 -24.88 11.47 -21.19
C LYS A 107 -25.85 10.41 -21.71
N LEU A 108 -26.28 9.46 -20.88
CA LEU A 108 -27.23 8.43 -21.32
C LEU A 108 -28.65 8.69 -20.82
N ASP A 109 -29.54 8.83 -21.78
CA ASP A 109 -30.98 8.86 -21.62
C ASP A 109 -31.62 7.50 -21.99
N GLU A 110 -32.95 7.45 -22.04
CA GLU A 110 -33.72 6.25 -22.41
C GLU A 110 -33.65 5.93 -23.91
N ASN A 111 -33.25 6.89 -24.75
CA ASN A 111 -33.17 6.75 -26.20
C ASN A 111 -31.75 6.44 -26.69
N SER A 112 -30.79 6.34 -25.76
CA SER A 112 -29.39 6.10 -26.06
C SER A 112 -29.21 4.73 -26.73
N THR A 113 -28.38 4.68 -27.77
CA THR A 113 -28.21 3.44 -28.53
C THR A 113 -27.45 2.39 -27.72
N VAL A 114 -27.64 1.13 -28.10
CA VAL A 114 -26.96 0.00 -27.47
C VAL A 114 -25.45 0.13 -27.59
N GLU A 115 -24.95 0.62 -28.73
CA GLU A 115 -23.51 0.83 -28.96
C GLU A 115 -22.96 1.86 -27.97
N THR A 116 -23.67 2.98 -27.75
CA THR A 116 -23.25 3.99 -26.78
C THR A 116 -23.19 3.43 -25.36
N VAL A 117 -24.16 2.61 -24.94
CA VAL A 117 -24.13 1.95 -23.62
C VAL A 117 -22.91 1.02 -23.49
N GLU A 118 -22.59 0.27 -24.54
CA GLU A 118 -21.44 -0.64 -24.56
C GLU A 118 -20.10 0.10 -24.48
N GLU A 119 -19.97 1.27 -25.11
CA GLU A 119 -18.77 2.11 -24.98
C GLU A 119 -18.45 2.44 -23.50
N TYR A 120 -19.45 2.82 -22.71
CA TYR A 120 -19.25 3.09 -21.28
C TYR A 120 -18.97 1.83 -20.47
N PHE A 121 -19.54 0.69 -20.88
CA PHE A 121 -19.17 -0.58 -20.28
C PHE A 121 -17.70 -0.90 -20.53
N PHE A 122 -17.18 -0.70 -21.74
CA PHE A 122 -15.76 -0.89 -22.03
C PHE A 122 -14.86 0.08 -21.25
N LYS A 123 -15.24 1.36 -21.13
CA LYS A 123 -14.54 2.31 -20.26
C LYS A 123 -14.48 1.84 -18.81
N MET A 124 -15.57 1.28 -18.28
CA MET A 124 -15.56 0.70 -16.93
C MET A 124 -14.56 -0.46 -16.84
N GLN A 125 -14.57 -1.38 -17.81
CA GLN A 125 -13.64 -2.50 -17.83
C GLN A 125 -12.18 -2.04 -17.94
N GLU A 126 -11.90 -0.99 -18.73
CA GLU A 126 -10.57 -0.39 -18.84
C GLU A 126 -10.07 0.16 -17.50
N ILE A 127 -10.92 0.90 -16.78
CA ILE A 127 -10.59 1.40 -15.43
C ILE A 127 -10.26 0.23 -14.48
N LEU A 128 -11.06 -0.82 -14.50
CA LEU A 128 -10.87 -2.00 -13.66
C LEU A 128 -9.61 -2.79 -14.05
N GLY A 129 -9.36 -2.96 -15.34
CA GLY A 129 -8.17 -3.65 -15.87
C GLY A 129 -6.89 -2.89 -15.54
N ALA A 130 -6.85 -1.58 -15.81
CA ALA A 130 -5.72 -0.71 -15.47
C ALA A 130 -5.45 -0.69 -13.96
N SER A 131 -6.50 -0.75 -13.15
CA SER A 131 -6.41 -0.87 -11.70
C SER A 131 -5.73 -2.19 -11.30
N GLY A 132 -6.26 -3.33 -11.77
CA GLY A 132 -5.69 -4.65 -11.48
C GLY A 132 -4.23 -4.79 -11.93
N GLU A 133 -3.88 -4.30 -13.11
CA GLU A 133 -2.51 -4.31 -13.60
C GLU A 133 -1.57 -3.46 -12.74
N LYS A 134 -1.98 -2.26 -12.35
CA LYS A 134 -1.18 -1.36 -11.51
C LYS A 134 -0.86 -2.03 -10.18
N TRP A 135 -1.85 -2.68 -9.59
CA TRP A 135 -1.65 -3.42 -8.34
C TRP A 135 -0.72 -4.63 -8.53
N ASN A 136 -0.95 -5.46 -9.55
CA ASN A 136 -0.12 -6.62 -9.84
C ASN A 136 1.34 -6.24 -10.11
N ARG A 137 1.60 -5.17 -10.87
CA ARG A 137 2.96 -4.66 -11.10
C ARG A 137 3.62 -4.19 -9.80
N ASN A 138 2.89 -3.55 -8.90
CA ASN A 138 3.44 -3.10 -7.62
C ASN A 138 3.71 -4.25 -6.64
N ILE A 139 3.02 -5.39 -6.76
CA ILE A 139 3.34 -6.60 -6.00
C ILE A 139 4.51 -7.36 -6.64
N ALA A 140 4.46 -7.60 -7.95
CA ALA A 140 5.48 -8.37 -8.66
C ALA A 140 6.83 -7.62 -8.78
N GLY A 141 6.79 -6.29 -8.93
CA GLY A 141 7.97 -5.43 -9.04
C GLY A 141 8.84 -5.38 -7.77
N VAL A 142 8.25 -5.63 -6.60
CA VAL A 142 9.01 -5.79 -5.33
C VAL A 142 9.92 -7.03 -5.38
N THR A 143 9.57 -8.04 -6.18
CA THR A 143 10.39 -9.27 -6.32
C THR A 143 11.57 -9.07 -7.27
N LEU A 144 11.47 -8.17 -8.26
CA LEU A 144 12.52 -7.98 -9.28
C LEU A 144 13.54 -6.89 -8.93
N SER A 145 13.20 -5.93 -8.06
CA SER A 145 14.13 -4.83 -7.71
C SER A 145 15.15 -5.20 -6.62
N ASN A 146 15.03 -6.35 -5.95
CA ASN A 146 15.95 -6.78 -4.89
C ASN A 146 17.14 -7.63 -5.40
N ASN A 147 17.28 -7.85 -6.72
CA ASN A 147 18.35 -8.68 -7.29
C ASN A 147 19.43 -7.91 -8.07
N THR A 148 19.43 -6.57 -8.02
CA THR A 148 20.54 -5.77 -8.55
C THR A 148 21.65 -5.71 -7.50
N LYS A 149 22.48 -6.75 -7.48
CA LYS A 149 23.77 -6.83 -6.78
C LYS A 149 24.54 -5.49 -6.86
N PRO A 150 25.01 -4.90 -5.74
CA PRO A 150 26.18 -4.01 -5.78
C PRO A 150 27.42 -4.91 -5.83
N GLY A 151 27.68 -5.50 -6.99
CA GLY A 151 28.81 -6.38 -7.21
C GLY A 151 29.58 -5.93 -8.42
N ASN A 152 30.39 -4.88 -8.26
CA ASN A 152 31.66 -4.63 -8.96
C ASN A 152 32.17 -3.21 -8.61
N ALA A 153 32.75 -3.06 -7.42
CA ALA A 153 33.53 -1.88 -7.07
C ALA A 153 34.76 -2.22 -6.20
N VAL A 154 35.32 -3.44 -6.35
CA VAL A 154 36.53 -3.85 -5.61
C VAL A 154 37.72 -4.19 -6.53
N ASP A 155 37.54 -4.31 -7.85
CA ASP A 155 38.64 -4.70 -8.76
C ASP A 155 39.37 -3.55 -9.48
N ALA A 156 39.26 -2.31 -8.99
CA ALA A 156 40.07 -1.19 -9.50
C ALA A 156 41.28 -0.84 -8.61
N SER A 157 41.39 -1.40 -7.40
CA SER A 157 42.47 -1.03 -6.46
C SER A 157 43.68 -1.99 -6.46
N GLN A 158 43.62 -3.15 -7.14
CA GLN A 158 44.75 -4.08 -7.18
C GLN A 158 45.64 -3.95 -8.43
N ALA A 159 45.20 -3.23 -9.48
CA ALA A 159 46.02 -3.00 -10.68
C ALA A 159 47.03 -1.85 -10.53
N ALA A 160 46.91 -1.00 -9.49
CA ALA A 160 47.77 0.17 -9.32
C ALA A 160 49.05 -0.08 -8.49
N HIS A 161 49.19 -1.24 -7.84
CA HIS A 161 50.35 -1.53 -6.98
C HIS A 161 51.41 -2.46 -7.57
N SER A 162 51.25 -2.93 -8.82
CA SER A 162 52.27 -3.74 -9.50
C SER A 162 53.11 -2.99 -10.54
N ILE A 163 52.94 -1.67 -10.69
CA ILE A 163 53.71 -0.85 -11.66
C ILE A 163 54.82 -0.03 -10.99
N ILE A 164 54.88 0.04 -9.65
CA ILE A 164 55.97 0.72 -8.93
C ILE A 164 56.80 -0.32 -8.17
N LYS A 165 57.50 -1.18 -8.90
CA LYS A 165 58.68 -1.95 -8.46
C LYS A 165 59.23 -2.74 -9.66
N ASN A 166 59.94 -2.01 -10.52
CA ASN A 166 61.17 -2.43 -11.20
C ASN A 166 61.74 -1.25 -11.98
#